data_AF-A0A8E0I2R6-F1
#
_entry.id   AF-A0A8E0I2R6-F1
#
_cell.length_a   1.000
_cell.length_b   1.000
_cell.length_c   1.000
_cell.angle_alpha   90.00
_cell.angle_beta   90.00
_cell.angle_gamma   90.00
#
_symmetry.space_group_name_H-M   'P 1'
#
loop_
_entity.id
_entity.type
_entity.pdbx_description
1 polymer ?
#
loop_
_entity_poly.entity_id
_entity_poly.type
_entity_poly.pdbx_seq_one_letter_code
_entity_poly.pdbx_strand_id
1 'polypeptide(L)'
;MESLIRRRMQSLKKLTDNGKKTISIIQLQGYVQNVSFKFEESANVVELARLKNLNLPTDYIEFLSISNGMFLFYTEISGFPMGYASEVYSIDKVIAERKALPKSFNNMIPIMHIRDVGDMYINEEQRRLGKPYLTYWIEVNI
;
A
#
# COMPACT_ATOMS: atom_id res chain seq x y z
N MET A 1 -10.94 21.83 -7.00
CA MET A 1 -10.06 21.09 -7.92
C MET A 1 -9.79 19.74 -7.27
N GLU A 2 -10.08 18.63 -7.95
CA GLU A 2 -9.88 17.29 -7.39
C GLU A 2 -8.39 16.96 -7.31
N SER A 3 -7.93 16.34 -6.21
CA SER A 3 -6.53 15.95 -6.06
C SER A 3 -6.14 14.84 -7.05
N LEU A 4 -4.84 14.76 -7.36
CA LEU A 4 -4.33 13.73 -8.27
C LEU A 4 -4.62 12.31 -7.75
N ILE A 5 -4.41 12.07 -6.46
CA ILE A 5 -4.59 10.74 -5.87
C ILE A 5 -6.06 10.30 -5.93
N ARG A 6 -7.01 11.21 -5.64
CA ARG A 6 -8.44 10.90 -5.70
C ARG A 6 -8.88 10.55 -7.11
N ARG A 7 -8.47 11.35 -8.10
CA ARG A 7 -8.76 11.07 -9.51
C ARG A 7 -8.20 9.73 -9.96
N ARG A 8 -6.96 9.38 -9.56
CA ARG A 8 -6.32 8.10 -9.91
C ARG A 8 -7.04 6.92 -9.26
N MET A 9 -7.38 7.02 -7.98
CA MET A 9 -8.09 5.96 -7.26
C MET A 9 -9.50 5.74 -7.80
N GLN A 10 -10.25 6.79 -8.13
CA GLN A 10 -11.56 6.66 -8.78
C GLN A 10 -11.45 6.00 -10.17
N SER A 11 -10.45 6.41 -10.95
CA SER A 11 -10.20 5.80 -12.27
C SER A 11 -9.89 4.31 -12.14
N LEU A 12 -9.07 3.93 -11.15
CA LEU A 12 -8.72 2.54 -10.88
C LEU A 12 -9.94 1.73 -10.39
N LYS A 13 -10.71 2.26 -9.45
CA LYS A 13 -11.98 1.65 -8.99
C LYS A 13 -12.96 1.46 -10.15
N LYS A 14 -13.10 2.45 -11.05
CA LYS A 14 -13.93 2.32 -12.26
C LYS A 14 -13.42 1.23 -13.20
N LEU A 15 -12.12 1.20 -13.48
CA LEU A 15 -11.51 0.22 -14.38
C LEU A 15 -11.69 -1.22 -13.90
N THR A 16 -11.66 -1.41 -12.58
CA THR A 16 -11.69 -2.72 -11.90
C THR A 16 -13.08 -3.11 -11.40
N ASP A 17 -14.13 -2.34 -11.71
CA ASP A 17 -15.47 -2.48 -11.12
C ASP A 17 -15.43 -2.63 -9.58
N ASN A 18 -14.76 -1.68 -8.91
CA ASN A 18 -14.47 -1.70 -7.48
C ASN A 18 -13.81 -3.01 -7.02
N GLY A 19 -12.91 -3.57 -7.84
CA GLY A 19 -12.20 -4.81 -7.53
C GLY A 19 -12.92 -6.10 -7.93
N LYS A 20 -14.18 -6.03 -8.41
CA LYS A 20 -14.96 -7.21 -8.83
C LYS A 20 -14.50 -7.77 -10.18
N LYS A 21 -13.91 -6.92 -11.03
CA LYS A 21 -13.39 -7.32 -12.34
C LYS A 21 -12.03 -7.97 -12.19
N THR A 22 -11.89 -9.17 -12.77
CA THR A 22 -10.59 -9.81 -12.97
C THR A 22 -9.92 -9.29 -14.25
N ILE A 23 -8.60 -9.22 -14.21
CA ILE A 23 -7.73 -8.80 -15.31
C ILE A 23 -6.80 -9.98 -15.60
N SER A 24 -6.73 -10.39 -16.85
CA SER A 24 -5.78 -11.42 -17.28
C SER A 24 -4.41 -10.79 -17.53
N ILE A 25 -3.39 -11.31 -16.86
CA ILE A 25 -1.98 -10.95 -17.05
C ILE A 25 -1.21 -12.16 -17.57
N ILE A 26 -0.14 -11.90 -18.32
CA ILE A 26 0.78 -12.93 -18.82
C ILE A 26 2.00 -12.94 -17.90
N GLN A 27 2.28 -14.07 -17.27
CA GLN A 27 3.50 -14.27 -16.49
C GLN A 27 4.71 -14.51 -17.40
N LEU A 28 5.93 -14.38 -16.84
CA LEU A 28 7.18 -14.55 -17.58
C LEU A 28 7.29 -15.89 -18.31
N GLN A 29 6.65 -16.95 -17.80
CA GLN A 29 6.63 -18.29 -18.39
C GLN A 29 5.51 -18.48 -19.43
N GLY A 30 4.77 -17.43 -19.79
CA GLY A 30 3.69 -17.46 -20.78
C GLY A 30 2.33 -17.92 -20.23
N TYR A 31 2.23 -18.24 -18.94
CA TYR A 31 0.95 -18.59 -18.32
C TYR A 31 0.05 -17.36 -18.16
N VAL A 32 -1.23 -17.54 -18.48
CA VAL A 32 -2.25 -16.53 -18.21
C VAL A 32 -2.73 -16.69 -16.78
N GLN A 33 -2.63 -15.62 -16.00
CA GLN A 33 -3.14 -15.55 -14.64
C GLN A 33 -4.23 -14.49 -14.57
N ASN A 34 -5.34 -14.81 -13.90
CA ASN A 34 -6.36 -13.82 -13.58
C ASN A 34 -6.06 -13.21 -12.22
N VAL A 35 -5.97 -11.89 -12.18
CA VAL A 35 -5.71 -11.12 -10.98
C VAL A 35 -6.80 -10.06 -10.79
N SER A 36 -7.05 -9.67 -9.56
CA SER A 36 -7.98 -8.61 -9.22
C SER A 36 -7.31 -7.59 -8.30
N PHE A 37 -8.08 -6.58 -7.93
CA PHE A 37 -7.69 -5.56 -6.95
C PHE A 37 -8.66 -5.69 -5.79
N LYS A 38 -8.18 -5.66 -4.55
CA LYS A 38 -9.06 -5.57 -3.37
C LYS A 38 -8.87 -4.22 -2.72
N PHE A 39 -9.94 -3.47 -2.61
CA PHE A 39 -9.97 -2.18 -1.92
C PHE A 39 -10.63 -2.40 -0.57
N GLU A 40 -9.93 -2.04 0.51
CA GLU A 40 -10.53 -2.03 1.83
C GLU A 40 -11.50 -0.86 1.98
N GLU A 41 -12.33 -0.92 3.02
CA GLU A 41 -13.22 0.18 3.37
C GLU A 41 -12.44 1.48 3.63
N SER A 42 -13.05 2.62 3.32
CA SER A 42 -12.46 3.94 3.57
C SER A 42 -12.20 4.14 5.06
N ALA A 43 -11.02 4.66 5.41
CA ALA A 43 -10.73 5.03 6.79
C ALA A 43 -11.62 6.20 7.23
N ASN A 44 -12.22 6.08 8.41
CA ASN A 44 -12.98 7.14 9.05
C ASN A 44 -12.05 8.13 9.78
N VAL A 45 -12.63 9.25 10.25
CA VAL A 45 -11.87 10.33 10.91
C VAL A 45 -11.16 9.87 12.19
N VAL A 46 -11.78 8.96 12.95
CA VAL A 46 -11.19 8.41 14.19
C VAL A 46 -9.98 7.55 13.87
N GLU A 47 -10.04 6.74 12.82
CA GLU A 47 -8.92 5.92 12.36
C GLU A 47 -7.77 6.81 11.87
N LEU A 48 -8.06 7.79 11.01
CA LEU A 48 -7.05 8.71 10.47
C LEU A 48 -6.37 9.53 11.58
N ALA A 49 -7.10 9.90 12.64
CA ALA A 49 -6.53 10.63 13.78
C ALA A 49 -5.42 9.86 14.51
N ARG A 50 -5.36 8.53 14.37
CA ARG A 50 -4.28 7.69 14.95
C ARG A 50 -2.93 7.94 14.28
N LEU A 51 -2.93 8.47 13.05
CA LEU A 51 -1.73 8.79 12.29
C LEU A 51 -1.22 10.22 12.52
N LYS A 52 -1.93 11.06 13.29
CA LYS A 52 -1.65 12.51 13.41
C LYS A 52 -0.26 12.87 13.90
N ASN A 53 0.39 11.98 14.65
CA ASN A 53 1.73 12.19 15.19
C ASN A 53 2.84 11.75 14.22
N LEU A 54 2.47 11.21 13.05
CA LEU A 54 3.40 10.75 12.04
C LEU A 54 3.53 11.80 10.94
N ASN A 55 4.75 12.06 10.49
CA ASN A 55 5.05 12.97 9.40
C ASN A 55 4.75 12.31 8.04
N LEU A 56 3.47 12.04 7.78
CA LEU A 56 3.02 11.38 6.55
C LEU A 56 2.73 12.40 5.42
N PRO A 57 2.93 12.01 4.15
CA PRO A 57 2.47 12.78 3.00
C PRO A 57 0.94 12.92 2.96
N THR A 58 0.44 14.10 2.58
CA THR A 58 -1.01 14.38 2.54
C THR A 58 -1.75 13.50 1.54
N ASP A 59 -1.12 13.17 0.42
CA ASP A 59 -1.66 12.26 -0.59
C ASP A 59 -1.81 10.82 -0.08
N TYR A 60 -0.91 10.36 0.78
CA TYR A 60 -1.05 9.07 1.47
C TYR A 60 -2.23 9.06 2.46
N ILE A 61 -2.39 10.13 3.25
CA ILE A 61 -3.56 10.28 4.14
C ILE A 61 -4.86 10.32 3.33
N GLU A 62 -4.86 11.04 2.21
CA GLU A 62 -6.02 11.08 1.33
C GLU A 62 -6.31 9.71 0.69
N PHE A 63 -5.29 8.96 0.28
CA PHE A 63 -5.44 7.58 -0.18
C PHE A 63 -6.17 6.73 0.87
N LEU A 64 -5.76 6.77 2.13
CA LEU A 64 -6.38 6.00 3.21
C LEU A 64 -7.86 6.37 3.44
N SER A 65 -8.23 7.63 3.21
CA SER A 65 -9.64 8.06 3.25
C SER A 65 -10.49 7.48 2.11
N ILE A 66 -9.87 6.96 1.04
CA ILE A 66 -10.53 6.33 -0.11
C ILE A 66 -10.50 4.79 0.00
N SER A 67 -9.45 4.24 0.61
CA SER A 67 -9.22 2.81 0.82
C SER A 67 -8.22 2.63 1.97
N ASN A 68 -8.65 2.09 3.11
CA ASN A 68 -7.81 1.86 4.29
C ASN A 68 -6.94 0.58 4.11
N GLY A 69 -6.07 0.62 3.10
CA GLY A 69 -5.36 -0.56 2.62
C GLY A 69 -5.92 -1.05 1.29
N MET A 70 -5.09 -1.79 0.56
CA MET A 70 -5.43 -2.29 -0.78
C MET A 70 -4.49 -3.43 -1.18
N PHE A 71 -5.03 -4.48 -1.81
CA PHE A 71 -4.23 -5.54 -2.43
C PHE A 71 -4.24 -5.38 -3.95
N LEU A 72 -3.04 -5.34 -4.52
CA LEU A 72 -2.77 -5.16 -5.94
C LEU A 72 -2.38 -6.49 -6.56
N PHE A 73 -2.99 -6.79 -7.71
CA PHE A 73 -2.79 -8.05 -8.44
C PHE A 73 -3.02 -9.27 -7.53
N TYR A 74 -4.11 -9.22 -6.77
CA TYR A 74 -4.53 -10.29 -5.88
C TYR A 74 -5.04 -11.48 -6.69
N THR A 75 -4.65 -12.69 -6.29
CA THR A 75 -5.06 -13.94 -6.95
C THR A 75 -5.90 -14.78 -6.00
N GLU A 76 -7.02 -15.29 -6.52
CA GLU A 76 -7.89 -16.23 -5.84
C GLU A 76 -8.11 -17.46 -6.71
N ILE A 77 -8.05 -18.65 -6.12
CA ILE A 77 -8.39 -19.90 -6.81
C ILE A 77 -9.45 -20.60 -5.98
N SER A 78 -10.64 -20.80 -6.58
CA SER A 78 -11.78 -21.45 -5.92
C SER A 78 -12.15 -20.85 -4.55
N GLY A 79 -12.07 -19.52 -4.42
CA GLY A 79 -12.36 -18.81 -3.16
C GLY A 79 -11.19 -18.72 -2.19
N PHE A 80 -10.05 -19.36 -2.49
CA PHE A 80 -8.87 -19.35 -1.63
C PHE A 80 -7.86 -18.27 -2.05
N PRO A 81 -7.41 -17.39 -1.14
CA PRO A 81 -6.36 -16.42 -1.40
C PRO A 81 -5.04 -17.12 -1.73
N MET A 82 -4.51 -16.90 -2.94
CA MET A 82 -3.20 -17.42 -3.35
C MET A 82 -2.06 -16.40 -3.16
N GLY A 83 -2.42 -15.15 -2.90
CA GLY A 83 -1.49 -14.06 -2.63
C GLY A 83 -1.76 -12.83 -3.50
N TYR A 84 -0.82 -11.90 -3.45
CA TYR A 84 -0.86 -10.61 -4.12
C TYR A 84 0.54 -10.20 -4.52
N ALA A 85 0.67 -9.32 -5.52
CA ALA A 85 1.97 -8.75 -5.88
C ALA A 85 2.36 -7.60 -4.95
N SER A 86 1.38 -6.84 -4.47
CA SER A 86 1.63 -5.77 -3.50
C SER A 86 0.43 -5.53 -2.61
N GLU A 87 0.69 -5.14 -1.37
CA GLU A 87 -0.29 -4.73 -0.38
C GLU A 87 0.07 -3.35 0.12
N VAL A 88 -0.82 -2.38 -0.06
CA VAL A 88 -0.76 -1.11 0.66
C VAL A 88 -1.35 -1.36 2.05
N TYR A 89 -0.59 -1.01 3.08
CA TYR A 89 -0.98 -1.28 4.47
C TYR A 89 -2.16 -0.42 4.90
N SER A 90 -3.08 -1.06 5.62
CA SER A 90 -4.10 -0.38 6.41
C SER A 90 -3.46 0.38 7.57
N ILE A 91 -4.18 1.34 8.16
CA ILE A 91 -3.72 2.10 9.33
C ILE A 91 -3.31 1.16 10.47
N ASP A 92 -4.08 0.10 10.71
CA ASP A 92 -3.77 -0.89 11.75
C ASP A 92 -2.46 -1.60 11.46
N LYS A 93 -2.24 -2.00 10.21
CA LYS A 93 -1.00 -2.67 9.81
C LYS A 93 0.19 -1.72 9.88
N VAL A 94 0.06 -0.46 9.42
CA VAL A 94 1.10 0.57 9.59
C VAL A 94 1.55 0.67 11.06
N ILE A 95 0.59 0.74 11.98
CA ILE A 95 0.88 0.87 13.42
C ILE A 95 1.50 -0.41 13.99
N ALA A 96 0.99 -1.59 13.61
CA ALA A 96 1.49 -2.87 14.07
C ALA A 96 2.93 -3.12 13.58
N GLU A 97 3.16 -2.97 12.28
CA GLU A 97 4.48 -3.17 11.66
C GLU A 97 5.49 -2.16 12.20
N ARG A 98 5.11 -0.89 12.34
CA ARG A 98 6.00 0.12 12.92
C ARG A 98 6.42 -0.21 14.35
N LYS A 99 5.53 -0.79 15.16
CA LYS A 99 5.86 -1.23 16.53
C LYS A 99 6.79 -2.44 16.55
N ALA A 100 6.71 -3.31 15.54
CA ALA A 100 7.56 -4.48 15.39
C ALA A 100 8.96 -4.15 14.86
N LEU A 101 9.15 -2.99 14.23
CA LEU A 101 10.45 -2.59 13.69
C LEU A 101 11.53 -2.44 14.77
N PRO A 102 12.79 -2.77 14.45
CA PRO A 102 13.92 -2.52 15.34
C PRO A 102 14.05 -1.04 15.69
N LYS A 103 14.61 -0.73 16.87
CA LYS A 103 14.81 0.66 17.33
C LYS A 103 15.62 1.52 16.36
N SER A 104 16.50 0.91 15.56
CA SER A 104 17.28 1.59 14.51
C SER A 104 16.43 2.12 13.34
N PHE A 105 15.17 1.69 13.22
CA PHE A 105 14.21 2.10 12.20
C PHE A 105 13.16 3.10 12.73
N ASN A 106 13.46 3.82 13.82
CA ASN A 106 12.51 4.74 14.48
C ASN A 106 11.89 5.82 13.56
N ASN A 107 12.64 6.26 12.52
CA ASN A 107 12.23 7.26 11.54
C ASN A 107 11.53 6.65 10.30
N MET A 108 11.33 5.33 10.26
CA MET A 108 10.73 4.62 9.13
C MET A 108 9.27 4.29 9.42
N ILE A 109 8.39 4.59 8.47
CA ILE A 109 6.98 4.21 8.51
C ILE A 109 6.71 3.18 7.42
N PRO A 110 6.43 1.92 7.75
CA PRO A 110 6.06 0.92 6.75
C PRO A 110 4.69 1.28 6.17
N ILE A 111 4.58 1.28 4.84
CA ILE A 111 3.33 1.67 4.15
C ILE A 111 2.84 0.65 3.13
N MET A 112 3.70 -0.26 2.70
CA MET A 112 3.38 -1.22 1.65
C MET A 112 4.35 -2.40 1.70
N HIS A 113 3.85 -3.58 1.37
CA HIS A 113 4.66 -4.73 1.01
C HIS A 113 4.66 -4.92 -0.52
N ILE A 114 5.81 -5.20 -1.10
CA ILE A 114 5.95 -5.62 -2.49
C ILE A 114 6.54 -7.03 -2.49
N ARG A 115 5.81 -7.99 -3.05
CA ARG A 115 6.26 -9.38 -3.15
C ARG A 115 7.62 -9.42 -3.86
N ASP A 116 8.52 -10.25 -3.35
CA ASP A 116 9.88 -10.45 -3.87
C ASP A 116 10.82 -9.23 -3.74
N VAL A 117 10.37 -8.15 -3.12
CA VAL A 117 11.20 -6.94 -2.83
C VAL A 117 11.27 -6.67 -1.33
N GLY A 118 10.14 -6.76 -0.63
CA GLY A 118 10.03 -6.44 0.78
C GLY A 118 9.21 -5.17 1.03
N ASP A 119 9.40 -4.59 2.21
CA ASP A 119 8.60 -3.47 2.67
C ASP A 119 9.12 -2.13 2.16
N MET A 120 8.17 -1.29 1.76
CA MET A 120 8.40 0.11 1.44
C MET A 120 8.05 0.98 2.64
N TYR A 121 8.92 1.96 2.89
CA TYR A 121 8.88 2.86 4.02
C TYR A 121 8.85 4.32 3.58
N ILE A 122 8.23 5.15 4.40
CA ILE A 122 8.44 6.59 4.42
C ILE A 122 9.50 6.89 5.48
N ASN A 123 10.60 7.52 5.06
CA ASN A 123 11.59 8.08 5.97
C ASN A 123 11.16 9.49 6.41
N GLU A 124 10.70 9.61 7.65
CA GLU A 124 10.16 10.87 8.20
C GLU A 124 11.18 12.00 8.24
N GLU A 125 12.46 11.67 8.46
CA GLU A 125 13.55 12.64 8.53
C GLU A 125 13.85 13.21 7.15
N GLN A 126 14.02 12.35 6.14
CA GLN A 126 14.26 12.79 4.75
C GLN A 126 13.09 13.64 4.25
N ARG A 127 11.85 13.26 4.58
CA ARG A 127 10.65 14.03 4.22
C ARG A 127 10.67 15.42 4.88
N ARG A 128 11.03 15.52 6.17
CA ARG A 128 11.18 16.81 6.87
C ARG A 128 12.23 17.70 6.21
N LEU A 129 13.28 17.11 5.65
CA LEU A 129 14.36 17.80 4.95
C LEU A 129 14.04 18.12 3.47
N GLY A 130 12.85 17.76 2.97
CA GLY A 130 12.47 17.95 1.56
C GLY A 130 13.24 17.06 0.58
N LYS A 131 13.82 15.94 1.05
CA LYS A 131 14.58 14.98 0.25
C LYS A 131 13.70 13.80 -0.19
N PRO A 132 14.10 13.01 -1.20
CA PRO A 132 13.43 11.74 -1.52
C PRO A 132 13.33 10.86 -0.28
N TYR A 133 12.10 10.47 0.06
CA TYR A 133 11.78 9.85 1.36
C TYR A 133 11.14 8.48 1.26
N LEU A 134 10.73 8.04 0.06
CA LEU A 134 10.30 6.67 -0.17
C LEU A 134 11.55 5.80 -0.31
N THR A 135 11.62 4.75 0.49
CA THR A 135 12.74 3.80 0.49
C THR A 135 12.21 2.40 0.72
N TYR A 136 12.93 1.40 0.25
CA TYR A 136 12.71 0.02 0.61
C TYR A 136 14.06 -0.51 1.09
N TRP A 137 14.02 -1.37 2.10
CA TRP A 137 15.26 -1.93 2.59
C TRP A 137 15.67 -3.08 1.67
N ILE A 138 16.76 -2.89 0.93
CA ILE A 138 17.45 -4.01 0.31
C ILE A 138 18.34 -4.58 1.39
N GLU A 139 18.07 -5.82 1.77
CA GLU A 139 18.96 -6.64 2.55
C GLU A 139 20.24 -6.83 1.71
N VAL A 140 21.22 -5.94 1.90
CA VAL A 140 22.54 -6.11 1.30
C VAL A 140 23.18 -7.23 2.08
N ASN A 141 23.09 -8.47 1.56
CA ASN A 141 23.88 -9.58 2.05
C ASN A 141 25.35 -9.16 2.03
N ILE A 142 25.93 -8.95 3.21
CA ILE A 142 27.38 -8.81 3.43
C ILE A 142 27.96 -10.21 3.55
#